data_AF-A0A9E0HZT7-F1
#
_entry.id   AF-A0A9E0HZT7-F1
#
_cell.length_a   1.000
_cell.length_b   1.000
_cell.length_c   1.000
_cell.angle_alpha   90.00
_cell.angle_beta   90.00
_cell.angle_gamma   90.00
#
_symmetry.space_group_name_H-M   'P 1'
#
loop_
_entity.id
_entity.type
_entity.pdbx_description
1 polymer ?
#
loop_
_entity_poly.entity_id
_entity_poly.type
_entity_poly.pdbx_seq_one_letter_code
_entity_poly.pdbx_strand_id
1 'polypeptide(L)'
;MEKKTSKKRGSFGVVDIGSNSVRRVVFDVSHVPAIELINEKVFCALGRDLSTTGRLSPEGVELARKTLKAYKEKMASEGVTACSVVGTAALRDAEDGSSFLKAVQEETGLEIRIISGDEEARYAAKGVLSLDPHAAGVVADFGGGSLEFAVIEAGQVGNTISFPFGVFRARTLGSAARGIMHKAFVESRTQVGSPSSLYGIGGDW
;
A
#
# COMPACT_ATOMS: atom_id res chain seq x y z
N MET A 1 45.06 -10.72 12.70
CA MET A 1 43.85 -9.86 12.65
C MET A 1 42.72 -10.69 12.08
N GLU A 2 41.83 -11.16 12.95
CA GLU A 2 40.63 -11.90 12.55
C GLU A 2 39.75 -11.03 11.64
N LYS A 3 39.35 -11.58 10.49
CA LYS A 3 38.24 -11.04 9.70
C LYS A 3 37.00 -11.15 10.59
N LYS A 4 36.56 -10.02 11.15
CA LYS A 4 35.21 -9.90 11.74
C LYS A 4 34.23 -10.30 10.65
N THR A 5 33.73 -11.53 10.72
CA THR A 5 32.57 -11.97 9.94
C THR A 5 31.43 -11.01 10.29
N SER A 6 31.10 -10.11 9.36
CA SER A 6 29.93 -9.25 9.45
C SER A 6 28.73 -10.14 9.71
N LYS A 7 28.17 -10.05 10.92
CA LYS A 7 26.93 -10.72 11.29
C LYS A 7 25.90 -10.29 10.24
N LYS A 8 25.39 -11.22 9.41
CA LYS A 8 24.35 -10.91 8.41
C LYS A 8 23.24 -10.15 9.15
N ARG A 9 23.09 -8.85 8.87
CA ARG A 9 21.97 -8.06 9.38
C ARG A 9 20.71 -8.72 8.84
N GLY A 10 19.74 -8.99 9.70
CA GLY A 10 18.45 -9.46 9.23
C GLY A 10 17.82 -8.29 8.47
N SER A 11 17.75 -8.36 7.15
CA SER A 11 17.09 -7.34 6.33
C SER A 11 15.81 -7.92 5.73
N PHE A 12 14.72 -7.16 5.77
CA PHE A 12 13.43 -7.57 5.23
C PHE A 12 12.93 -6.54 4.23
N GLY A 13 12.56 -7.00 3.04
CA GLY A 13 11.96 -6.16 2.00
C GLY A 13 10.44 -6.12 2.09
N VAL A 14 9.85 -4.95 1.87
CA VAL A 14 8.41 -4.80 1.62
C VAL A 14 8.25 -4.13 0.28
N VAL A 15 7.48 -4.76 -0.61
CA VAL A 15 7.08 -4.17 -1.89
C VAL A 15 5.58 -3.98 -1.87
N ASP A 16 5.12 -2.76 -2.05
CA ASP A 16 3.71 -2.39 -2.12
C ASP A 16 3.36 -1.94 -3.54
N ILE A 17 2.38 -2.60 -4.15
CA ILE A 17 1.90 -2.37 -5.51
C ILE A 17 0.53 -1.70 -5.42
N GLY A 18 0.56 -0.37 -5.34
CA GLY A 18 -0.64 0.46 -5.33
C GLY A 18 -1.12 0.84 -6.73
N SER A 19 -2.29 1.50 -6.80
CA SER A 19 -2.86 1.97 -8.06
C SER A 19 -1.99 3.01 -8.77
N ASN A 20 -1.32 3.88 -8.02
CA ASN A 20 -0.53 4.99 -8.58
C ASN A 20 0.97 4.65 -8.67
N SER A 21 1.48 3.89 -7.71
CA SER A 21 2.93 3.66 -7.56
C SER A 21 3.25 2.29 -7.02
N VAL A 22 4.43 1.80 -7.37
CA VAL A 22 5.08 0.66 -6.72
C VAL A 22 6.16 1.20 -5.79
N ARG A 23 6.13 0.80 -4.51
CA ARG A 23 7.11 1.21 -3.49
C ARG A 23 7.89 -0.01 -3.03
N ARG A 24 9.20 0.15 -2.84
CA ARG A 24 10.07 -0.81 -2.16
C ARG A 24 10.66 -0.16 -0.91
N VAL A 25 10.51 -0.81 0.23
CA VAL A 25 11.17 -0.43 1.47
C VAL A 25 12.00 -1.60 1.97
N VAL A 26 13.24 -1.36 2.41
CA VAL A 26 14.08 -2.37 3.05
C VAL A 26 14.34 -1.94 4.47
N PHE A 27 14.06 -2.83 5.41
CA PHE A 27 14.27 -2.60 6.83
C PHE A 27 15.42 -3.46 7.37
N ASP A 28 16.23 -2.89 8.26
CA ASP A 28 17.04 -3.67 9.21
C ASP A 28 16.12 -4.12 10.35
N VAL A 29 15.89 -5.42 10.42
CA VAL A 29 15.05 -6.08 11.45
C VAL A 29 15.90 -6.74 12.53
N SER A 30 17.19 -6.37 12.65
CA SER A 30 18.07 -6.85 13.72
C SER A 30 17.70 -6.29 15.10
N HIS A 31 16.91 -5.22 15.15
CA HIS A 31 16.47 -4.52 16.35
C HIS A 31 14.99 -4.11 16.23
N VAL A 32 14.36 -3.80 17.38
CA VAL A 32 13.02 -3.23 17.45
C VAL A 32 13.13 -1.83 18.07
N PRO A 33 12.60 -0.76 17.43
CA PRO A 33 11.91 -0.79 16.14
C PRO A 33 12.86 -1.09 14.97
N ALA A 34 12.30 -1.65 13.90
CA ALA A 34 13.05 -1.88 12.67
C ALA A 34 13.50 -0.55 12.06
N ILE A 35 14.69 -0.51 11.47
CA ILE A 35 15.27 0.72 10.91
C ILE A 35 15.08 0.70 9.39
N GLU A 36 14.46 1.73 8.83
CA GLU A 36 14.38 1.91 7.39
C GLU A 36 15.77 2.16 6.80
N LEU A 37 16.19 1.32 5.85
CA LEU A 37 17.49 1.44 5.15
C LEU A 37 17.32 2.04 3.75
N ILE A 38 16.25 1.65 3.05
CA ILE A 38 15.98 2.03 1.67
C ILE A 38 14.49 2.29 1.52
N ASN A 39 14.15 3.34 0.79
CA ASN A 39 12.77 3.67 0.44
C ASN A 39 12.73 4.24 -0.98
N GLU A 40 12.28 3.41 -1.92
CA GLU A 40 12.22 3.73 -3.34
C GLU A 40 10.77 3.69 -3.81
N LYS A 41 10.37 4.62 -4.67
CA LYS A 41 9.02 4.70 -5.23
C LYS A 41 9.09 4.99 -6.72
N VAL A 42 8.30 4.25 -7.51
CA VAL A 42 8.12 4.49 -8.95
C VAL A 42 6.63 4.68 -9.24
N PHE A 43 6.28 5.77 -9.92
CA PHE A 43 4.90 6.05 -10.34
C PHE A 43 4.57 5.29 -11.63
N CYS A 44 3.88 4.16 -11.50
CA CYS A 44 3.48 3.33 -12.63
C CYS A 44 2.07 3.66 -13.14
N ALA A 45 1.23 4.29 -12.32
CA ALA A 45 -0.16 4.59 -12.65
C ALA A 45 -0.97 3.36 -13.16
N LEU A 46 -0.75 2.19 -12.55
CA LEU A 46 -1.43 0.93 -12.87
C LEU A 46 -2.96 1.05 -12.94
N GLY A 47 -3.55 1.80 -12.01
CA GLY A 47 -5.00 1.99 -11.90
C GLY A 47 -5.57 3.19 -12.68
N ARG A 48 -4.78 3.85 -13.55
CA ARG A 48 -5.18 5.07 -14.25
C ARG A 48 -6.48 4.90 -15.04
N ASP A 49 -6.56 3.83 -15.82
CA ASP A 49 -7.66 3.59 -16.77
C ASP A 49 -8.75 2.69 -16.17
N LEU A 50 -8.53 2.17 -14.96
CA LEU A 50 -9.37 1.16 -14.31
C LEU A 50 -10.84 1.61 -14.17
N SER A 51 -11.04 2.88 -13.81
CA SER A 51 -12.39 3.42 -13.61
C SER A 51 -13.23 3.52 -14.89
N THR A 52 -12.60 3.51 -16.06
CA THR A 52 -13.28 3.65 -17.36
C THR A 52 -13.27 2.35 -18.15
N THR A 53 -12.25 1.51 -18.00
CA THR A 53 -12.08 0.28 -18.79
C THR A 53 -12.34 -1.00 -18.00
N GLY A 54 -12.32 -0.95 -16.66
CA GLY A 54 -12.32 -2.16 -15.81
C GLY A 54 -10.97 -2.90 -15.80
N ARG A 55 -9.92 -2.33 -16.42
CA ARG A 55 -8.64 -2.99 -16.67
C ARG A 55 -7.46 -2.12 -16.25
N LEU A 56 -6.32 -2.76 -16.01
CA LEU A 56 -5.07 -2.05 -15.72
C LEU A 56 -4.60 -1.23 -16.92
N SER A 57 -3.92 -0.11 -16.65
CA SER A 57 -3.29 0.70 -17.69
C SER A 57 -2.19 -0.10 -18.40
N PRO A 58 -2.19 -0.23 -19.75
CA PRO A 58 -1.16 -0.98 -20.47
C PRO A 58 0.26 -0.45 -20.25
N GLU A 59 0.44 0.88 -20.26
CA GLU A 59 1.74 1.49 -19.99
C GLU A 59 2.16 1.27 -18.54
N GLY A 60 1.20 1.31 -17.61
CA GLY A 60 1.45 1.07 -16.20
C GLY A 60 1.85 -0.38 -15.89
N VAL A 61 1.23 -1.34 -16.58
CA VAL A 61 1.59 -2.78 -16.48
C VAL A 61 3.03 -3.02 -16.90
N GLU A 62 3.43 -2.47 -18.05
CA GLU A 62 4.78 -2.63 -18.59
C GLU A 62 5.83 -2.01 -17.66
N LEU A 63 5.56 -0.80 -17.15
CA LEU A 63 6.46 -0.11 -16.23
C LEU A 63 6.53 -0.82 -14.86
N ALA A 64 5.41 -1.31 -14.34
CA ALA A 64 5.36 -2.05 -13.08
C ALA A 64 6.14 -3.36 -13.16
N ARG A 65 5.98 -4.15 -14.25
CA ARG A 65 6.76 -5.39 -14.46
C ARG A 65 8.26 -5.13 -14.49
N LYS A 66 8.70 -4.12 -15.25
CA LYS A 66 10.11 -3.68 -15.27
C LYS A 66 10.61 -3.27 -13.89
N THR A 67 9.79 -2.53 -13.14
CA THR A 67 10.13 -2.06 -11.78
C THR A 67 10.26 -3.23 -10.81
N LEU A 68 9.32 -4.18 -10.82
CA LEU A 68 9.33 -5.35 -9.95
C LEU A 68 10.51 -6.26 -10.24
N LYS A 69 10.86 -6.46 -11.51
CA LYS A 69 12.08 -7.17 -11.91
C LYS A 69 13.34 -6.47 -11.37
N ALA A 70 13.44 -5.15 -11.55
CA ALA A 70 14.57 -4.39 -11.02
C ALA A 70 14.65 -4.46 -9.47
N TYR A 71 13.51 -4.40 -8.78
CA TYR A 71 13.45 -4.58 -7.33
C TYR A 71 13.89 -5.96 -6.89
N LYS A 72 13.51 -7.02 -7.59
CA LYS A 72 13.99 -8.38 -7.32
C LYS A 72 15.51 -8.48 -7.44
N GLU A 73 16.09 -7.93 -8.50
CA GLU A 73 17.53 -7.93 -8.74
C GLU A 73 18.29 -7.10 -7.69
N LYS A 74 17.77 -5.91 -7.35
CA LYS A 74 18.34 -5.07 -6.28
C LYS A 74 18.30 -5.74 -4.92
N MET A 75 17.17 -6.34 -4.53
CA MET A 75 17.06 -7.06 -3.27
C MET A 75 18.08 -8.20 -3.19
N ALA A 76 18.32 -8.91 -4.30
CA ALA A 76 19.34 -9.96 -4.36
C ALA A 76 20.76 -9.40 -4.18
N SER A 77 21.11 -8.30 -4.84
CA SER A 77 22.45 -7.69 -4.74
C SER A 77 22.72 -7.06 -3.37
N GLU A 78 21.68 -6.55 -2.71
CA GLU A 78 21.73 -5.99 -1.36
C GLU A 78 21.73 -7.06 -0.26
N GLY A 79 21.54 -8.34 -0.60
CA GLY A 79 21.49 -9.44 0.35
C GLY A 79 20.17 -9.57 1.12
N VAL A 80 19.09 -8.96 0.63
CA VAL A 80 17.73 -9.09 1.16
C VAL A 80 17.18 -10.46 0.78
N THR A 81 17.17 -11.38 1.75
CA THR A 81 16.81 -12.79 1.53
C THR A 81 15.33 -13.10 1.75
N ALA A 82 14.58 -12.17 2.36
CA ALA A 82 13.15 -12.30 2.58
C ALA A 82 12.44 -10.99 2.25
N CYS A 83 11.29 -11.09 1.59
CA CYS A 83 10.43 -9.94 1.33
C CYS A 83 8.95 -10.33 1.32
N SER A 84 8.10 -9.36 1.63
CA SER A 84 6.65 -9.43 1.38
C SER A 84 6.31 -8.54 0.20
N VAL A 85 5.54 -9.05 -0.76
CA VAL A 85 5.00 -8.26 -1.88
C VAL A 85 3.49 -8.23 -1.77
N VAL A 86 2.93 -7.03 -1.66
CA VAL A 86 1.48 -6.82 -1.51
C VAL A 86 0.92 -6.02 -2.68
N GLY A 87 -0.30 -6.34 -3.09
CA GLY A 87 -1.04 -5.60 -4.09
C GLY A 87 -2.39 -5.14 -3.55
N THR A 88 -2.80 -3.92 -3.90
CA THR A 88 -3.99 -3.28 -3.32
C THR A 88 -5.13 -3.12 -4.34
N ALA A 89 -5.95 -2.08 -4.19
CA ALA A 89 -7.20 -1.86 -4.92
C ALA A 89 -7.09 -2.06 -6.45
N ALA A 90 -6.05 -1.53 -7.10
CA ALA A 90 -5.96 -1.66 -8.57
C ALA A 90 -5.84 -3.12 -9.03
N LEU A 91 -5.02 -3.93 -8.37
CA LEU A 91 -4.84 -5.33 -8.76
C LEU A 91 -6.01 -6.21 -8.32
N ARG A 92 -6.69 -5.84 -7.23
CA ARG A 92 -7.89 -6.52 -6.73
C ARG A 92 -9.10 -6.29 -7.63
N ASP A 93 -9.26 -5.08 -8.15
CA ASP A 93 -10.49 -4.64 -8.82
C ASP A 93 -10.42 -4.80 -10.36
N ALA A 94 -9.22 -4.95 -10.95
CA ALA A 94 -9.05 -5.08 -12.39
C ALA A 94 -9.35 -6.49 -12.91
N GLU A 95 -10.06 -6.57 -14.04
CA GLU A 95 -10.37 -7.84 -14.72
C GLU A 95 -9.12 -8.62 -15.12
N ASP A 96 -8.04 -7.91 -15.50
CA ASP A 96 -6.75 -8.47 -15.88
C ASP A 96 -5.70 -8.48 -14.76
N GLY A 97 -6.11 -8.22 -13.52
CA GLY A 97 -5.24 -8.30 -12.33
C GLY A 97 -4.59 -9.68 -12.17
N SER A 98 -5.36 -10.75 -12.27
CA SER A 98 -4.83 -12.14 -12.14
C SER A 98 -3.78 -12.47 -13.21
N SER A 99 -3.97 -11.96 -14.44
CA SER A 99 -3.00 -12.11 -15.53
C SER A 99 -1.70 -11.36 -15.23
N PHE A 100 -1.79 -10.15 -14.67
CA PHE A 100 -0.63 -9.40 -14.22
C PHE A 100 0.16 -10.15 -13.13
N LEU A 101 -0.53 -10.70 -12.12
CA LEU A 101 0.09 -11.46 -11.04
C LEU A 101 0.86 -12.66 -11.57
N LYS A 102 0.24 -13.42 -12.48
CA LYS A 102 0.87 -14.59 -13.11
C LYS A 102 2.14 -14.20 -13.88
N ALA A 103 2.07 -13.14 -14.69
CA ALA A 103 3.24 -12.66 -15.45
C ALA A 103 4.40 -12.26 -14.53
N VAL A 104 4.11 -11.51 -13.45
CA VAL A 104 5.15 -11.13 -12.48
C VAL A 104 5.78 -12.35 -11.81
N GLN A 105 4.96 -13.33 -11.40
CA GLN A 105 5.45 -14.56 -10.79
C GLN A 105 6.36 -15.34 -11.75
N GLU A 106 5.97 -15.48 -13.02
CA GLU A 106 6.75 -16.19 -14.04
C GLU A 106 8.08 -15.48 -14.36
N GLU A 107 8.10 -14.15 -14.38
CA GLU A 107 9.28 -13.36 -14.75
C GLU A 107 10.29 -13.17 -13.60
N THR A 108 9.79 -13.09 -12.36
CA THR A 108 10.59 -12.62 -11.21
C THR A 108 10.62 -13.61 -10.05
N GLY A 109 9.70 -14.57 -10.02
CA GLY A 109 9.46 -15.44 -8.88
C GLY A 109 8.85 -14.73 -7.66
N LEU A 110 8.43 -13.47 -7.78
CA LEU A 110 7.79 -12.72 -6.70
C LEU A 110 6.31 -13.11 -6.59
N GLU A 111 5.93 -13.64 -5.44
CA GLU A 111 4.54 -13.93 -5.10
C GLU A 111 3.87 -12.69 -4.54
N ILE A 112 2.88 -12.17 -5.28
CA ILE A 112 2.09 -10.99 -4.88
C ILE A 112 0.87 -11.48 -4.10
N ARG A 113 0.77 -11.07 -2.82
CA ARG A 113 -0.46 -11.23 -2.04
C ARG A 113 -1.37 -10.04 -2.24
N ILE A 114 -2.57 -10.26 -2.78
CA ILE A 114 -3.61 -9.24 -2.79
C ILE A 114 -4.19 -9.11 -1.39
N ILE A 115 -4.23 -7.88 -0.87
CA ILE A 115 -4.87 -7.57 0.41
C ILE A 115 -6.23 -6.94 0.19
N SER A 116 -7.16 -7.20 1.11
CA SER A 116 -8.45 -6.52 1.17
C SER A 116 -8.28 -5.07 1.66
N GLY A 117 -9.29 -4.23 1.43
CA GLY A 117 -9.29 -2.87 1.96
C GLY A 117 -9.33 -2.83 3.50
N ASP A 118 -9.92 -3.83 4.16
CA ASP A 118 -9.84 -3.97 5.62
C ASP A 118 -8.39 -4.22 6.08
N GLU A 119 -7.68 -5.14 5.42
CA GLU A 119 -6.28 -5.41 5.73
C GLU A 119 -5.39 -4.18 5.50
N GLU A 120 -5.60 -3.47 4.39
CA GLU A 120 -4.89 -2.22 4.06
C GLU A 120 -5.11 -1.17 5.15
N ALA A 121 -6.37 -0.92 5.54
CA ALA A 121 -6.71 -0.02 6.65
C ALA A 121 -6.06 -0.44 7.97
N ARG A 122 -6.02 -1.75 8.27
CA ARG A 122 -5.36 -2.27 9.49
C ARG A 122 -3.85 -2.11 9.45
N TYR A 123 -3.21 -2.33 8.30
CA TYR A 123 -1.76 -2.13 8.16
C TYR A 123 -1.40 -0.65 8.30
N ALA A 124 -2.17 0.24 7.68
CA ALA A 124 -2.03 1.68 7.81
C ALA A 124 -2.13 2.11 9.30
N ALA A 125 -3.14 1.62 10.01
CA ALA A 125 -3.32 1.87 11.44
C ALA A 125 -2.18 1.34 12.31
N LYS A 126 -1.71 0.11 12.05
CA LYS A 126 -0.54 -0.47 12.72
C LYS A 126 0.73 0.34 12.44
N GLY A 127 0.86 0.92 11.25
CA GLY A 127 1.92 1.87 10.92
C GLY A 127 1.93 3.06 11.88
N VAL A 128 0.80 3.73 12.07
CA VAL A 128 0.66 4.84 13.03
C VAL A 128 0.99 4.39 14.44
N LEU A 129 0.40 3.29 14.90
CA LEU A 129 0.60 2.76 16.25
C LEU A 129 2.04 2.31 16.53
N SER A 130 2.80 1.96 15.48
CA SER A 130 4.22 1.64 15.63
C SER A 130 5.10 2.87 15.84
N LEU A 131 4.64 4.05 15.44
CA LEU A 131 5.29 5.34 15.68
C LEU A 131 4.83 5.97 17.00
N ASP A 132 3.52 5.89 17.28
CA ASP A 132 2.90 6.36 18.52
C ASP A 132 1.88 5.32 19.05
N PRO A 133 2.28 4.49 20.03
CA PRO A 133 1.39 3.49 20.64
C PRO A 133 0.18 4.08 21.37
N HIS A 134 0.19 5.38 21.67
CA HIS A 134 -0.88 6.09 22.36
C HIS A 134 -1.80 6.86 21.42
N ALA A 135 -1.54 6.80 20.11
CA ALA A 135 -2.38 7.46 19.10
C ALA A 135 -3.84 7.00 19.22
N ALA A 136 -4.75 7.98 19.18
CA ALA A 136 -6.18 7.77 19.31
C ALA A 136 -6.93 8.71 18.34
N GLY A 137 -7.80 8.14 17.51
CA GLY A 137 -8.49 8.87 16.45
C GLY A 137 -8.74 7.98 15.24
N VAL A 138 -8.71 8.59 14.05
CA VAL A 138 -8.93 7.88 12.78
C VAL A 138 -7.71 8.01 11.92
N VAL A 139 -7.22 6.88 11.46
CA VAL A 139 -6.24 6.79 10.39
C VAL A 139 -6.98 6.80 9.08
N ALA A 140 -6.53 7.65 8.16
CA ALA A 140 -7.04 7.70 6.81
C ALA A 140 -5.88 7.49 5.84
N ASP A 141 -5.98 6.50 4.96
CA ASP A 141 -5.01 6.24 3.90
C ASP A 141 -5.64 6.56 2.55
N PHE A 142 -5.16 7.61 1.89
CA PHE A 142 -5.71 8.09 0.63
C PHE A 142 -4.83 7.66 -0.53
N GLY A 143 -5.28 6.60 -1.21
CA GLY A 143 -4.59 6.00 -2.34
C GLY A 143 -5.11 6.44 -3.70
N GLY A 144 -4.51 5.85 -4.75
CA GLY A 144 -4.94 6.10 -6.13
C GLY A 144 -6.29 5.45 -6.47
N GLY A 145 -6.58 4.28 -5.91
CA GLY A 145 -7.80 3.50 -6.19
C GLY A 145 -8.85 3.57 -5.09
N SER A 146 -8.43 3.69 -3.84
CA SER A 146 -9.29 3.63 -2.66
C SER A 146 -8.93 4.68 -1.62
N LEU A 147 -9.79 4.79 -0.61
CA LEU A 147 -9.58 5.52 0.62
C LEU A 147 -9.94 4.59 1.77
N GLU A 148 -8.99 4.37 2.68
CA GLU A 148 -9.16 3.48 3.82
C GLU A 148 -9.26 4.30 5.10
N PHE A 149 -10.25 4.01 5.95
CA PHE A 149 -10.33 4.50 7.32
C PHE A 149 -10.10 3.36 8.31
N ALA A 150 -9.42 3.66 9.40
CA ALA A 150 -9.29 2.78 10.55
C ALA A 150 -9.34 3.58 11.85
N VAL A 151 -10.23 3.21 12.76
CA VAL A 151 -10.28 3.78 14.10
C VAL A 151 -9.16 3.16 14.93
N ILE A 152 -8.38 3.99 15.60
CA ILE A 152 -7.37 3.58 16.57
C ILE A 152 -7.69 4.15 17.95
N GLU A 153 -7.59 3.32 18.98
CA GLU A 153 -7.79 3.71 20.37
C GLU A 153 -7.05 2.73 21.29
N ALA A 154 -6.41 3.25 22.34
CA ALA A 154 -5.71 2.45 23.35
C ALA A 154 -4.75 1.39 22.77
N GLY A 155 -4.01 1.75 21.71
CA GLY A 155 -3.05 0.84 21.07
C GLY A 155 -3.69 -0.27 20.22
N GLN A 156 -4.99 -0.22 19.95
CA GLN A 156 -5.73 -1.21 19.17
C GLN A 156 -6.32 -0.61 17.91
N VAL A 157 -6.46 -1.45 16.87
CA VAL A 157 -7.18 -1.10 15.65
C VAL A 157 -8.61 -1.61 15.75
N GLY A 158 -9.57 -0.69 15.76
CA GLY A 158 -11.00 -0.97 15.82
C GLY A 158 -11.62 -1.18 14.45
N ASN A 159 -12.73 -0.45 14.22
CA ASN A 159 -13.48 -0.48 12.98
C ASN A 159 -12.66 0.07 11.82
N THR A 160 -12.89 -0.52 10.65
CA THR A 160 -12.23 -0.18 9.39
C THR A 160 -13.26 -0.02 8.31
N ILE A 161 -12.96 0.84 7.34
CA ILE A 161 -13.84 1.09 6.19
C ILE A 161 -12.94 1.29 4.97
N SER A 162 -13.28 0.65 3.86
CA SER A 162 -12.63 0.91 2.57
C SER A 162 -13.66 1.51 1.63
N PHE A 163 -13.38 2.72 1.17
CA PHE A 163 -14.17 3.41 0.17
C PHE A 163 -13.50 3.24 -1.19
N PRO A 164 -14.28 2.95 -2.25
CA PRO A 164 -13.70 2.76 -3.56
C PRO A 164 -13.55 4.11 -4.27
N PHE A 165 -12.99 5.13 -3.60
CA PHE A 165 -12.83 6.49 -4.12
C PHE A 165 -11.40 7.00 -3.85
N GLY A 166 -10.42 6.47 -4.56
CA GLY A 166 -9.07 7.05 -4.63
C GLY A 166 -8.94 8.19 -5.65
N VAL A 167 -7.74 8.76 -5.77
CA VAL A 167 -7.43 9.90 -6.65
C VAL A 167 -7.90 9.69 -8.11
N PHE A 168 -7.67 8.50 -8.68
CA PHE A 168 -8.07 8.24 -10.08
C PHE A 168 -9.59 8.23 -10.23
N ARG A 169 -10.31 7.58 -9.31
CA ARG A 169 -11.77 7.50 -9.37
C ARG A 169 -12.42 8.85 -9.08
N ALA A 170 -11.88 9.62 -8.14
CA ALA A 170 -12.33 10.98 -7.86
C ALA A 170 -12.18 11.89 -9.09
N ARG A 171 -11.06 11.79 -9.82
CA ARG A 171 -10.84 12.53 -11.08
C ARG A 171 -11.86 12.16 -12.16
N THR A 172 -12.13 10.87 -12.33
CA THR A 172 -13.13 10.39 -13.30
C THR A 172 -14.54 10.87 -12.95
N LEU A 173 -14.89 10.94 -11.66
CA LEU A 173 -16.19 11.43 -11.19
C LEU A 173 -16.35 12.97 -11.30
N GLY A 174 -15.25 13.72 -11.43
CA GLY A 174 -15.27 15.17 -11.59
C GLY A 174 -16.05 15.89 -10.48
N SER A 175 -16.95 16.80 -10.85
CA SER A 175 -17.75 17.59 -9.89
C SER A 175 -18.68 16.75 -9.01
N ALA A 176 -19.07 15.55 -9.46
CA ALA A 176 -19.92 14.64 -8.68
C ALA A 176 -19.19 13.99 -7.51
N ALA A 177 -17.85 13.92 -7.57
CA ALA A 177 -17.02 13.21 -6.58
C ALA A 177 -17.30 13.69 -5.15
N ARG A 178 -17.41 15.02 -4.94
CA ARG A 178 -17.67 15.62 -3.62
C ARG A 178 -18.98 15.14 -3.01
N GLY A 179 -20.07 15.12 -3.78
CA GLY A 179 -21.38 14.71 -3.28
C GLY A 179 -21.44 13.23 -2.91
N ILE A 180 -20.82 12.39 -3.75
CA ILE A 180 -20.73 10.94 -3.54
C ILE A 180 -19.92 10.63 -2.29
N MET A 181 -18.72 11.21 -2.16
CA MET A 181 -17.86 11.01 -0.98
C MET A 181 -18.53 11.53 0.29
N HIS A 182 -19.15 12.72 0.26
CA HIS A 182 -19.86 13.26 1.41
C HIS A 182 -20.98 12.33 1.87
N LYS A 183 -21.79 11.80 0.95
CA LYS A 183 -22.85 10.84 1.27
C LYS A 183 -22.26 9.58 1.93
N ALA A 184 -21.22 8.99 1.34
CA ALA A 184 -20.56 7.81 1.88
C ALA A 184 -20.00 8.04 3.30
N PHE A 185 -19.40 9.21 3.56
CA PHE A 185 -18.87 9.57 4.89
C PHE A 185 -19.98 9.79 5.92
N VAL A 186 -21.10 10.42 5.53
CA VAL A 186 -22.25 10.59 6.42
C VAL A 186 -22.86 9.24 6.80
N GLU A 187 -23.01 8.33 5.84
CA GLU A 187 -23.58 6.99 6.06
C GLU A 187 -22.67 6.10 6.93
N SER A 188 -21.36 6.30 6.86
CA SER A 188 -20.37 5.53 7.62
C SER A 188 -20.01 6.14 8.98
N ARG A 189 -20.52 7.34 9.31
CA ARG A 189 -20.13 8.09 10.51
C ARG A 189 -20.25 7.30 11.82
N THR A 190 -21.26 6.45 11.95
CA THR A 190 -21.50 5.65 13.17
C THR A 190 -20.40 4.60 13.40
N GLN A 191 -19.75 4.13 12.34
CA GLN A 191 -18.65 3.16 12.43
C GLN A 191 -17.33 3.82 12.86
N VAL A 192 -17.17 5.10 12.53
CA VAL A 192 -15.96 5.90 12.78
C VAL A 192 -16.06 6.68 14.11
N GLY A 193 -17.27 6.99 14.56
CA GLY A 193 -17.51 7.74 15.79
C GLY A 193 -17.26 9.24 15.62
N SER A 194 -16.82 9.89 16.70
CA SER A 194 -16.43 11.31 16.73
C SER A 194 -14.96 11.42 17.13
N PRO A 195 -14.02 11.17 16.20
CA PRO A 195 -12.61 11.10 16.53
C PRO A 195 -12.05 12.47 16.93
N SER A 196 -11.15 12.48 17.90
CA SER A 196 -10.41 13.67 18.34
C SER A 196 -9.26 14.05 17.42
N SER A 197 -8.82 13.14 16.55
CA SER A 197 -7.66 13.33 15.67
C SER A 197 -7.80 12.54 14.37
N LEU A 198 -7.18 13.06 13.31
CA LEU A 198 -7.08 12.42 12.00
C LEU A 198 -5.60 12.24 11.65
N TYR A 199 -5.20 11.01 11.31
CA TYR A 199 -3.85 10.66 10.89
C TYR A 199 -3.88 10.37 9.39
N GLY A 200 -3.33 11.28 8.58
CA GLY A 200 -3.27 11.13 7.13
C GLY A 200 -2.07 10.31 6.66
N ILE A 201 -2.32 9.28 5.86
CA ILE A 201 -1.34 8.40 5.22
C ILE A 201 -1.51 8.44 3.71
N GLY A 202 -0.41 8.55 2.97
CA GLY A 202 -0.45 8.62 1.51
C GLY A 202 0.27 9.86 1.00
N GLY A 203 0.53 9.88 -0.32
CA GLY A 203 1.28 10.97 -0.95
C GLY A 203 0.40 12.11 -1.49
N ASP A 204 -0.92 11.99 -1.35
CA ASP A 204 -1.92 12.80 -2.06
C ASP A 204 -2.83 13.62 -1.10
N TRP A 205 -2.41 13.79 0.17
CA TRP A 205 -3.08 14.64 1.17
C TRP A 205 -2.96 16.14 0.88
#